data_AF-A0A936DG12-F1
#
_entry.id   AF-A0A936DG12-F1
#
_cell.length_a   1.000
_cell.length_b   1.000
_cell.length_c   1.000
_cell.angle_alpha   90.00
_cell.angle_beta   90.00
_cell.angle_gamma   90.00
#
_symmetry.space_group_name_H-M   'P 1'
#
loop_
_entity.id
_entity.type
_entity.pdbx_description
1 polymer ?
#
loop_
_entity_poly.entity_id
_entity_poly.type
_entity_poly.pdbx_seq_one_letter_code
_entity_poly.pdbx_strand_id
1 'polypeptide(L)'
;MKEYHLIVVIVICFFACKETTKVNKPEYLGVSPQSIQGIWKNTISQSADFKILNDSMYFLQEVNQPGFPYSIKGDSLIISFPTFKYKFRVIRFAGDSMHLLDEQNLNSFHRI
;
A
#
# COMPACT_ATOMS: atom_id res chain seq x y z
N MET A 1 58.62 -31.17 -31.30
CA MET A 1 57.43 -30.44 -31.74
C MET A 1 56.23 -31.16 -31.14
N LYS A 2 55.56 -30.52 -30.17
CA LYS A 2 54.42 -31.08 -29.44
C LYS A 2 53.18 -30.25 -29.75
N GLU A 3 52.06 -30.95 -29.69
CA GLU A 3 50.81 -30.72 -30.38
C GLU A 3 49.96 -29.57 -29.81
N TYR A 4 49.03 -29.13 -30.65
CA TYR A 4 48.03 -28.09 -30.41
C TYR A 4 46.95 -28.53 -29.41
N HIS A 5 46.17 -27.52 -28.98
CA HIS A 5 44.81 -27.56 -28.43
C HIS A 5 44.68 -27.24 -26.93
N LEU A 6 44.36 -25.97 -26.64
CA LEU A 6 43.40 -25.67 -25.58
C LEU A 6 42.58 -24.44 -26.00
N ILE A 7 41.53 -24.69 -26.78
CA ILE A 7 40.41 -23.75 -26.98
C ILE A 7 39.31 -24.20 -26.02
N VAL A 8 38.53 -23.21 -25.53
CA VAL A 8 37.25 -23.34 -24.81
C VAL A 8 37.49 -23.73 -23.35
N VAL A 9 37.05 -22.98 -22.34
CA VAL A 9 35.64 -22.72 -22.01
C VAL A 9 35.54 -21.41 -21.20
N ILE A 10 35.21 -20.32 -21.89
CA ILE A 10 34.52 -19.18 -21.27
C ILE A 10 33.05 -19.62 -21.17
N VAL A 11 32.68 -20.25 -20.05
CA VAL A 11 31.28 -20.51 -19.71
C VAL A 11 31.00 -19.80 -18.41
N ILE A 12 30.58 -18.55 -18.55
CA ILE A 12 29.25 -18.12 -18.10
C ILE A 12 28.87 -18.75 -16.76
N CYS A 13 29.61 -18.43 -15.71
CA CYS A 13 29.04 -18.42 -14.37
C CYS A 13 28.41 -17.04 -14.16
N PHE A 14 27.40 -16.75 -15.00
CA PHE A 14 26.20 -16.09 -14.52
C PHE A 14 25.64 -17.05 -13.45
N PHE A 15 26.19 -17.00 -12.24
CA PHE A 15 25.39 -17.23 -11.06
C PHE A 15 24.38 -16.10 -11.08
N ALA A 16 23.34 -16.33 -11.87
CA ALA A 16 22.08 -15.66 -11.82
C ALA A 16 21.80 -15.51 -10.34
N CYS A 17 21.76 -14.26 -9.92
CA CYS A 17 21.10 -13.86 -8.70
C CYS A 17 19.67 -14.40 -8.85
N LYS A 18 19.45 -15.65 -8.45
CA LYS A 18 18.13 -16.11 -8.05
C LYS A 18 17.91 -15.52 -6.67
N GLU A 19 17.87 -14.18 -6.62
CA GLU A 19 16.89 -13.54 -5.77
C GLU A 19 15.57 -14.06 -6.31
N THR A 20 15.14 -15.15 -5.68
CA THR A 20 13.77 -15.57 -5.72
C THR A 20 13.10 -14.41 -4.99
N THR A 21 12.75 -13.37 -5.75
CA THR A 21 11.82 -12.35 -5.32
C THR A 21 10.58 -13.18 -5.06
N LYS A 22 10.45 -13.67 -3.82
CA LYS A 22 9.16 -13.99 -3.26
C LYS A 22 8.43 -12.69 -3.48
N VAL A 23 7.62 -12.66 -4.52
CA VAL A 23 6.51 -11.73 -4.61
C VAL A 23 5.73 -12.08 -3.35
N ASN A 24 6.09 -11.41 -2.25
CA ASN A 24 5.33 -11.41 -1.03
C ASN A 24 3.99 -10.93 -1.54
N LYS A 25 3.08 -11.88 -1.77
CA LYS A 25 1.68 -11.55 -2.00
C LYS A 25 1.37 -10.54 -0.91
N PRO A 26 0.93 -9.32 -1.26
CA PRO A 26 0.69 -8.30 -0.25
C PRO A 26 -0.12 -8.97 0.84
N GLU A 27 0.45 -9.00 2.04
CA GLU A 27 -0.15 -9.70 3.16
C GLU A 27 -1.41 -8.91 3.50
N TYR A 28 -2.51 -9.34 2.90
CA TYR A 28 -3.83 -8.78 3.12
C TYR A 28 -4.31 -9.36 4.44
N LEU A 29 -3.81 -8.80 5.54
CA LEU A 29 -4.37 -9.03 6.86
C LEU A 29 -5.74 -8.34 6.85
N GLY A 30 -6.80 -9.15 6.84
CA GLY A 30 -8.19 -8.76 6.61
C GLY A 30 -8.51 -7.38 7.19
N VAL A 31 -8.63 -6.41 6.29
CA VAL A 31 -8.93 -5.04 6.67
C VAL A 31 -10.38 -5.01 7.12
N SER A 32 -10.63 -4.69 8.39
CA SER A 32 -11.97 -4.53 8.94
C SER A 32 -12.21 -3.07 9.31
N PRO A 33 -13.48 -2.63 9.39
CA PRO A 33 -13.80 -1.30 9.88
C PRO A 33 -13.18 -1.01 11.25
N GLN A 34 -13.03 -2.02 12.11
CA GLN A 34 -12.41 -1.89 13.43
C GLN A 34 -10.89 -1.77 13.35
N SER A 35 -10.23 -2.54 12.47
CA SER A 35 -8.77 -2.56 12.43
C SER A 35 -8.17 -1.24 11.96
N ILE A 36 -8.87 -0.48 11.11
CA ILE A 36 -8.36 0.76 10.51
C ILE A 36 -8.70 2.04 11.29
N GLN A 37 -9.38 1.94 12.42
CA GLN A 37 -9.74 3.13 13.22
C GLN A 37 -8.52 3.84 13.77
N GLY A 38 -8.57 5.16 13.78
CA GLY A 38 -7.47 5.98 14.28
C GLY A 38 -7.28 7.23 13.45
N ILE A 39 -6.26 8.00 13.83
CA ILE A 39 -5.80 9.17 13.09
C ILE A 39 -4.65 8.72 12.21
N TRP A 40 -4.70 9.10 10.94
CA TRP A 40 -3.73 8.68 9.94
C TRP A 40 -3.05 9.90 9.33
N LYS A 41 -1.75 9.78 9.18
CA LYS A 41 -0.89 10.78 8.57
C LYS A 41 -0.15 10.15 7.39
N ASN A 42 -0.21 10.79 6.24
CA ASN A 42 0.58 10.41 5.08
C ASN A 42 2.07 10.60 5.42
N THR A 43 2.92 9.70 4.93
CA THR A 43 4.37 9.74 5.15
C THR A 43 5.01 11.07 4.73
N ILE A 44 4.42 11.78 3.75
CA ILE A 44 4.93 13.06 3.26
C ILE A 44 4.21 14.28 3.85
N SER A 45 3.11 14.08 4.59
CA SER A 45 2.33 15.18 5.18
C SER A 45 2.95 15.67 6.49
N GLN A 46 2.89 16.99 6.71
CA GLN A 46 3.34 17.61 7.97
C GLN A 46 2.32 17.46 9.11
N SER A 47 1.05 17.32 8.78
CA SER A 47 -0.09 17.19 9.70
C SER A 47 -0.93 15.96 9.36
N ALA A 48 -1.75 15.51 10.32
CA ALA A 48 -2.68 14.40 10.11
C ALA A 48 -3.64 14.69 8.95
N ASP A 49 -3.90 13.69 8.11
CA ASP A 49 -4.70 13.84 6.90
C ASP A 49 -6.16 13.46 7.18
N PHE A 50 -6.39 12.34 7.85
CA PHE A 50 -7.75 11.89 8.16
C PHE A 50 -7.86 11.11 9.47
N LYS A 51 -9.08 11.05 10.00
CA LYS A 51 -9.48 10.23 11.16
C LYS A 51 -10.57 9.26 10.73
N ILE A 52 -10.43 7.98 11.08
CA ILE A 52 -11.43 6.95 10.83
C ILE A 52 -12.08 6.53 12.15
N LEU A 53 -13.41 6.61 12.20
CA LEU A 53 -14.26 6.08 13.28
C LEU A 53 -15.05 4.87 12.77
N ASN A 54 -15.98 4.31 13.55
CA ASN A 54 -16.73 3.09 13.19
C ASN A 54 -17.42 3.14 11.82
N ASP A 55 -18.02 4.29 11.47
CA ASP A 55 -18.87 4.45 10.28
C ASP A 55 -18.45 5.62 9.39
N SER A 56 -17.52 6.46 9.84
CA SER A 56 -17.24 7.76 9.24
C SER A 56 -15.75 8.05 9.16
N MET A 57 -15.33 8.68 8.06
CA MET A 57 -13.98 9.21 7.84
C MET A 57 -14.03 10.75 7.81
N TYR A 58 -13.14 11.40 8.56
CA TYR A 58 -13.04 12.85 8.68
C TYR A 58 -11.72 13.31 8.08
N PHE A 59 -11.76 14.26 7.15
CA PHE A 59 -10.55 14.88 6.58
C PHE A 59 -10.13 16.06 7.45
N LEU A 60 -8.92 15.99 8.02
CA LEU A 60 -8.46 16.91 9.06
C LEU A 60 -7.74 18.14 8.49
N GLN A 61 -7.37 18.12 7.22
CA GLN A 61 -6.77 19.26 6.53
C GLN A 61 -7.79 20.29 6.04
N GLU A 62 -9.08 19.93 6.06
CA GLU A 62 -10.16 20.84 5.69
C GLU A 62 -10.89 21.34 6.93
N VAL A 63 -11.14 22.65 6.97
CA VAL A 63 -11.82 23.30 8.09
C VAL A 63 -13.32 23.04 8.01
N ASN A 64 -13.93 22.59 9.12
CA ASN A 64 -15.38 22.39 9.27
C ASN A 64 -16.01 21.37 8.30
N GLN A 65 -15.28 20.37 7.82
CA GLN A 65 -15.87 19.30 7.03
C GLN A 65 -16.57 18.24 7.90
N PRO A 66 -17.73 17.72 7.47
CA PRO A 66 -18.38 16.61 8.15
C PRO A 66 -17.60 15.31 7.95
N GLY A 67 -17.96 14.28 8.72
CA GLY A 67 -17.52 12.92 8.46
C GLY A 67 -18.27 12.32 7.27
N PHE A 68 -17.57 11.55 6.46
CA PHE A 68 -18.13 10.85 5.30
C PHE A 68 -18.24 9.36 5.58
N PRO A 69 -19.39 8.73 5.28
CA PRO A 69 -19.54 7.30 5.44
C PRO A 69 -18.52 6.53 4.61
N TYR A 70 -17.98 5.44 5.15
CA TYR A 70 -17.09 4.56 4.40
C TYR A 70 -17.50 3.09 4.52
N SER A 71 -16.98 2.27 3.61
CA SER A 71 -17.12 0.82 3.65
C SER A 71 -15.85 0.14 3.15
N ILE A 72 -15.62 -1.08 3.63
CA ILE A 72 -14.53 -1.94 3.16
C ILE A 72 -15.17 -3.12 2.44
N LYS A 73 -14.79 -3.32 1.17
CA LYS A 73 -15.30 -4.42 0.33
C LYS A 73 -14.12 -5.11 -0.34
N GLY A 74 -13.73 -6.29 0.17
CA GLY A 74 -12.48 -6.91 -0.24
C GLY A 74 -11.31 -5.94 -0.03
N ASP A 75 -10.43 -5.81 -1.00
CA ASP A 75 -9.28 -4.91 -0.95
C ASP A 75 -9.61 -3.42 -1.21
N SER A 76 -10.88 -3.02 -1.09
CA SER A 76 -11.32 -1.67 -1.45
C SER A 76 -11.83 -0.90 -0.24
N LEU A 77 -11.24 0.27 0.03
CA LEU A 77 -11.76 1.29 0.93
C LEU A 77 -12.58 2.30 0.11
N ILE A 78 -13.88 2.38 0.37
CA ILE A 78 -14.81 3.19 -0.42
C ILE A 78 -15.41 4.27 0.48
N ILE A 79 -15.19 5.53 0.12
CA ILE A 79 -15.70 6.71 0.83
C ILE A 79 -16.90 7.25 0.05
N SER A 80 -18.00 7.52 0.74
CA SER A 80 -19.24 8.02 0.13
C SER A 80 -19.40 9.52 0.39
N PHE A 81 -19.09 10.31 -0.63
CA PHE A 81 -19.39 11.74 -0.65
C PHE A 81 -20.85 11.98 -1.10
N PRO A 82 -21.40 13.20 -0.91
CA PRO A 82 -22.78 13.49 -1.30
C PRO A 82 -23.08 13.25 -2.77
N THR A 83 -22.11 13.48 -3.66
CA THR A 83 -22.31 13.45 -5.12
C THR A 83 -21.57 12.31 -5.81
N PHE A 84 -20.61 11.66 -5.16
CA PHE A 84 -19.82 10.58 -5.76
C PHE A 84 -19.25 9.64 -4.69
N LYS A 85 -18.69 8.52 -5.15
CA LYS A 85 -17.92 7.61 -4.30
C LYS A 85 -16.47 7.62 -4.74
N TYR A 86 -15.57 7.70 -3.79
CA TYR A 86 -14.14 7.59 -4.03
C TYR A 86 -13.65 6.24 -3.53
N LYS A 87 -12.78 5.58 -4.30
CA LYS A 87 -12.31 4.23 -4.00
C LYS A 87 -10.78 4.22 -3.97
N PHE A 88 -10.24 3.77 -2.85
CA PHE A 88 -8.85 3.34 -2.73
C PHE A 88 -8.78 1.81 -2.75
N ARG A 89 -7.73 1.27 -3.35
CA ARG A 89 -7.33 -0.12 -3.17
C ARG A 89 -6.33 -0.21 -2.02
N VAL A 90 -6.62 -1.01 -1.01
CA VAL A 90 -5.70 -1.28 0.10
C VAL A 90 -4.66 -2.30 -0.38
N ILE A 91 -3.45 -1.81 -0.66
CA ILE A 91 -2.35 -2.65 -1.14
C ILE A 91 -1.65 -3.35 0.03
N ARG A 92 -1.57 -2.68 1.18
CA ARG A 92 -0.94 -3.22 2.37
C ARG A 92 -1.57 -2.64 3.62
N PHE A 93 -1.80 -3.49 4.61
CA PHE A 93 -2.23 -3.08 5.93
C PHE A 93 -1.49 -3.93 6.98
N ALA A 94 -0.75 -3.29 7.87
CA ALA A 94 0.02 -3.94 8.92
C ALA A 94 0.05 -3.04 10.17
N GLY A 95 -0.90 -3.28 11.08
CA GLY A 95 -1.04 -2.51 12.33
C GLY A 95 -1.24 -1.02 12.07
N ASP A 96 -0.18 -0.25 12.30
CA ASP A 96 -0.17 1.21 12.16
C ASP A 96 0.36 1.70 10.80
N SER A 97 0.54 0.79 9.84
CA SER A 97 0.94 1.14 8.47
C SER A 97 -0.13 0.72 7.46
N MET A 98 -0.54 1.66 6.61
CA MET A 98 -1.54 1.44 5.56
C MET A 98 -1.07 2.06 4.24
N HIS A 99 -1.14 1.29 3.17
CA HIS A 99 -0.82 1.76 1.81
C HIS A 99 -2.07 1.68 0.93
N LEU A 100 -2.49 2.83 0.42
CA LEU A 100 -3.68 3.00 -0.40
C LEU A 100 -3.28 3.42 -1.81
N LEU A 101 -3.74 2.67 -2.80
CA LEU A 101 -3.56 3.00 -4.21
C LEU A 101 -4.86 3.60 -4.75
N ASP A 102 -4.78 4.83 -5.25
CA ASP A 102 -5.82 5.42 -6.10
C ASP A 102 -5.45 5.23 -7.60
N GLU A 103 -6.16 5.89 -8.51
CA GLU A 103 -5.95 5.73 -9.95
C GLU A 103 -4.52 6.08 -10.41
N GLN A 104 -3.80 6.93 -9.68
CA GLN A 104 -2.52 7.50 -10.12
C GLN A 104 -1.42 7.38 -9.07
N ASN A 105 -1.75 7.25 -7.79
CA ASN A 105 -0.82 7.43 -6.70
C ASN A 105 -0.92 6.32 -5.65
N LEU A 106 0.25 5.86 -5.21
CA LEU A 106 0.40 5.05 -4.01
C LEU A 106 0.63 5.99 -2.82
N ASN A 107 -0.37 6.10 -1.97
CA ASN A 107 -0.33 6.89 -0.75
C ASN A 107 -0.02 5.98 0.45
N SER A 108 0.96 6.36 1.25
CA SER A 108 1.40 5.59 2.42
C SER A 108 1.10 6.36 3.68
N PHE A 109 0.43 5.72 4.64
CA PHE A 109 -0.05 6.34 5.87
C PHE A 109 0.46 5.60 7.10
N HIS A 110 0.70 6.37 8.16
CA HIS A 110 0.99 5.88 9.49
C HIS A 110 -0.07 6.35 10.48
N ARG A 111 -0.48 5.46 11.38
CA ARG A 111 -1.38 5.79 12.47
C ARG A 111 -0.62 6.58 13.55
N ILE A 112 -1.24 7.60 14.11
CA ILE A 112 -0.71 8.44 15.20
C ILE A 112 -1.71 8.56 16.35
#